data_AF-A0A974DDA5-F1
#
_entry.id   AF-A0A974DDA5-F1
#
_cell.length_a   1.000
_cell.length_b   1.000
_cell.length_c   1.000
_cell.angle_alpha   90.00
_cell.angle_beta   90.00
_cell.angle_gamma   90.00
#
_symmetry.space_group_name_H-M   'P 1'
#
loop_
_entity.id
_entity.type
_entity.pdbx_description
1 polymer ?
#
loop_
_entity_poly.entity_id
_entity_poly.type
_entity_poly.pdbx_seq_one_letter_code
_entity_poly.pdbx_strand_id
1 'polypeptide(L)'
;MVRWETLLPIFKWGRSIITVTCLSPTTSGLLTRGLTFNELVSEMHSNRVNELLTPCNDDCSLLAPCTAECSLLAPCTAECSLLAPCTAECSLLAPCTAECSLLTPCNAECSLLAPFNDECSLLAPCNAECSLIAQCNDECSLLAPCNAECSLIAQCNDECSLLAPFNDECSLLAPCNAECSLLAPFNDECSLLAPFNGVLTPSSIQWSAHS
;
A
#
# COMPACT_ATOMS: atom_id res chain seq x y z
N MET A 1 39.34 18.72 -26.99
CA MET A 1 40.24 18.21 -25.93
C MET A 1 39.78 18.82 -24.62
N VAL A 2 38.94 18.11 -23.87
CA VAL A 2 38.63 18.46 -22.48
C VAL A 2 38.67 17.16 -21.69
N ARG A 3 39.51 17.15 -20.66
CA ARG A 3 39.87 16.02 -19.82
C ARG A 3 38.67 15.58 -18.98
N TRP A 4 38.49 14.27 -18.87
CA TRP A 4 37.74 13.64 -17.79
C TRP A 4 38.68 13.52 -16.59
N GLU A 5 38.48 14.33 -15.56
CA GLU A 5 39.10 14.08 -14.26
C GLU A 5 38.03 13.49 -13.34
N THR A 6 38.13 12.17 -13.21
CA THR A 6 37.43 11.33 -12.25
C THR A 6 37.84 11.76 -10.84
N LEU A 7 36.94 12.39 -10.11
CA LEU A 7 37.07 12.58 -8.66
C LEU A 7 35.77 12.13 -8.00
N LEU A 8 35.74 10.84 -7.65
CA LEU A 8 34.83 10.32 -6.62
C LEU A 8 35.42 10.69 -5.25
N PRO A 9 34.70 11.41 -4.38
CA PRO A 9 34.98 11.35 -2.95
C PRO A 9 34.21 10.18 -2.33
N ILE A 10 34.97 9.26 -1.71
CA ILE A 10 34.50 8.31 -0.72
C ILE A 10 34.33 9.08 0.61
N PHE A 11 33.22 8.91 1.35
CA PHE A 11 33.17 8.56 2.80
C PHE A 11 31.80 8.83 3.47
N LYS A 12 31.17 7.72 3.88
CA LYS A 12 30.42 7.36 5.11
C LYS A 12 29.15 8.09 5.65
N TRP A 13 28.07 7.28 5.71
CA TRP A 13 27.16 6.94 6.85
C TRP A 13 25.77 7.63 6.97
N GLY A 14 24.72 6.81 6.92
CA GLY A 14 23.33 7.14 7.27
C GLY A 14 22.29 6.40 6.40
N ARG A 15 21.10 6.08 6.96
CA ARG A 15 19.91 5.62 6.22
C ARG A 15 19.72 6.53 5.01
N SER A 16 19.88 5.98 3.81
CA SER A 16 19.82 6.79 2.58
C SER A 16 18.39 6.83 2.08
N ILE A 17 17.83 8.04 1.95
CA ILE A 17 16.56 8.26 1.26
C ILE A 17 16.85 8.29 -0.23
N ILE A 18 16.21 7.41 -1.00
CA ILE A 18 16.23 7.48 -2.47
C ILE A 18 14.96 8.20 -2.91
N THR A 19 15.13 9.23 -3.75
CA THR A 19 14.04 9.85 -4.50
C THR A 19 14.06 9.32 -5.93
N VAL A 20 13.04 8.56 -6.32
CA VAL A 20 12.88 8.07 -7.70
C VAL A 20 11.75 8.85 -8.35
N THR A 21 12.07 9.57 -9.42
CA THR A 21 11.10 10.22 -10.29
C THR A 21 10.59 9.22 -11.33
N CYS A 22 9.27 9.17 -11.49
CA CYS A 22 8.54 8.17 -12.29
C CYS A 22 8.98 8.13 -13.76
N LEU A 23 9.00 6.93 -14.33
CA LEU A 23 9.20 6.67 -15.76
C LEU A 23 7.84 6.73 -16.47
N SER A 24 7.43 7.91 -16.94
CA SER A 24 6.33 7.99 -17.90
C SER A 24 6.79 7.54 -19.29
N PRO A 25 5.93 6.93 -20.14
CA PRO A 25 6.27 6.64 -21.54
C PRO A 25 6.42 7.91 -22.39
N THR A 26 5.97 9.06 -21.88
CA THR A 26 5.73 10.27 -22.70
C THR A 26 6.59 11.48 -22.36
N THR A 27 7.40 11.46 -21.29
CA THR A 27 8.27 12.60 -20.96
C THR A 27 9.63 12.15 -20.43
N SER A 28 10.64 12.26 -21.30
CA SER A 28 12.04 12.30 -20.89
C SER A 28 12.27 13.49 -19.93
N GLY A 29 12.73 13.26 -18.70
CA GLY A 29 13.19 14.37 -17.87
C GLY A 29 13.55 14.06 -16.42
N LEU A 30 14.86 14.08 -16.15
CA LEU A 30 15.53 14.35 -14.86
C LEU A 30 15.52 13.26 -13.76
N LEU A 31 16.60 12.47 -13.82
CA LEU A 31 17.18 11.64 -12.77
C LEU A 31 17.87 12.52 -11.72
N THR A 32 17.37 12.59 -10.49
CA THR A 32 18.21 12.90 -9.34
C THR A 32 18.54 11.61 -8.61
N ARG A 33 19.69 11.04 -8.98
CA ARG A 33 20.22 9.67 -8.71
C ARG A 33 19.47 8.58 -9.48
N GLY A 34 19.87 8.40 -10.74
CA GLY A 34 19.42 7.29 -11.57
C GLY A 34 19.96 5.95 -11.08
N LEU A 35 19.13 5.21 -10.36
CA LEU A 35 19.24 3.77 -10.27
C LEU A 35 18.24 3.16 -11.25
N THR A 36 18.71 2.22 -12.06
CA THR A 36 17.85 1.36 -12.86
C THR A 36 16.98 0.47 -11.96
N PHE A 37 15.87 -0.04 -12.47
CA PHE A 37 14.96 -0.95 -11.76
C PHE A 37 15.71 -2.05 -10.99
N ASN A 38 16.64 -2.75 -11.66
CA ASN A 38 17.42 -3.82 -11.05
C ASN A 38 18.40 -3.34 -9.96
N GLU A 39 18.87 -2.09 -10.04
CA GLU A 39 19.75 -1.48 -9.04
C GLU A 39 18.95 -1.07 -7.80
N LEU A 40 17.71 -0.59 -7.96
CA LEU A 40 16.81 -0.29 -6.84
C LEU A 40 16.43 -1.55 -6.05
N VAL A 41 16.01 -2.59 -6.78
CA VAL A 41 15.74 -3.91 -6.19
C VAL A 41 16.99 -4.46 -5.50
N SER A 42 18.17 -4.29 -6.10
CA SER A 42 19.43 -4.74 -5.49
C SER A 42 19.84 -3.96 -4.24
N GLU A 43 19.60 -2.64 -4.21
CA GLU A 43 19.91 -1.80 -3.04
C GLU A 43 18.93 -2.06 -1.88
N MET A 44 17.65 -2.28 -2.17
CA MET A 44 16.65 -2.71 -1.19
C MET A 44 16.95 -4.13 -0.67
N HIS A 45 17.31 -5.07 -1.55
CA HIS A 45 17.75 -6.41 -1.16
C HIS A 45 19.01 -6.41 -0.29
N SER A 46 19.87 -5.40 -0.44
CA SER A 46 21.11 -5.28 0.33
C SER A 46 20.92 -4.57 1.68
N ASN A 47 19.70 -4.18 2.07
CA ASN A 47 19.40 -3.34 3.25
C ASN A 47 20.18 -2.02 3.30
N ARG A 48 20.52 -1.48 2.12
CA ARG A 48 21.29 -0.23 2.03
C ARG A 48 20.37 0.99 2.06
N VAL A 49 19.08 0.77 1.84
CA VAL A 49 18.01 1.77 1.75
C VAL A 49 16.81 1.21 2.49
N ASN A 50 16.45 1.86 3.59
CA ASN A 50 15.25 1.51 4.37
C ASN A 50 14.16 2.57 4.20
N GLU A 51 14.41 3.65 3.47
CA GLU A 51 13.45 4.75 3.25
C GLU A 51 13.43 5.12 1.77
N LEU A 52 12.25 5.05 1.15
CA LEU A 52 12.03 5.38 -0.26
C LEU A 52 10.92 6.42 -0.39
N LEU A 53 11.18 7.50 -1.12
CA LEU A 53 10.20 8.54 -1.42
C LEU A 53 10.02 8.67 -2.93
N THR A 54 8.82 8.35 -3.43
CA THR A 54 8.51 8.38 -4.87
C THR A 54 7.22 9.13 -5.13
N PRO A 55 7.26 10.47 -5.21
CA PRO A 55 6.12 11.25 -5.64
C PRO A 55 5.86 11.03 -7.12
N CYS A 56 4.58 10.92 -7.46
CA CYS A 56 4.08 10.71 -8.80
C CYS A 56 3.00 11.75 -9.12
N ASN A 57 3.23 12.57 -10.15
CA ASN A 57 2.31 13.65 -10.51
C ASN A 57 1.53 13.42 -11.82
N ASP A 58 1.92 12.42 -12.60
CA ASP A 58 1.35 12.01 -13.89
C ASP A 58 1.18 10.48 -13.88
N ASP A 59 0.62 9.87 -14.92
CA ASP A 59 0.42 8.42 -14.99
C ASP A 59 1.71 7.63 -14.69
N CYS A 60 1.68 6.80 -13.65
CA CYS A 60 2.87 6.07 -13.21
C CYS A 60 2.61 4.63 -12.77
N SER A 61 3.64 3.81 -12.96
CA SER A 61 3.74 2.50 -12.32
C SER A 61 5.01 2.42 -11.49
N LEU A 62 4.86 2.10 -10.21
CA LEU A 62 5.92 2.02 -9.22
C LEU A 62 6.05 0.58 -8.73
N LEU A 63 7.29 0.09 -8.64
CA LEU A 63 7.61 -1.21 -8.07
C LEU A 63 8.74 -1.06 -7.04
N ALA A 64 8.42 -1.35 -5.78
CA ALA A 64 9.29 -1.17 -4.62
C ALA A 64 9.30 -2.43 -3.73
N PRO A 65 10.01 -3.50 -4.14
CA PRO A 65 10.08 -4.73 -3.35
C PRO A 65 10.99 -4.55 -2.12
N CYS A 66 10.50 -4.93 -0.96
CA CYS A 66 11.21 -4.84 0.31
C CYS A 66 11.51 -6.23 0.88
N THR A 67 12.77 -6.52 1.18
CA THR A 67 13.17 -7.82 1.77
C THR A 67 13.66 -7.78 3.21
N ALA A 68 13.73 -6.60 3.80
CA ALA A 68 14.04 -6.39 5.22
C ALA A 68 13.18 -5.26 5.77
N GLU A 69 13.66 -4.51 6.77
CA GLU A 69 12.93 -3.35 7.30
C GLU A 69 12.91 -2.19 6.30
N CYS A 70 11.73 -1.79 5.82
CA CYS A 70 11.57 -0.62 4.95
C CYS A 70 10.42 0.31 5.39
N SER A 71 10.54 1.56 4.95
CA SER A 71 9.51 2.60 5.00
C SER A 71 9.39 3.22 3.61
N LEU A 72 8.21 3.10 3.01
CA LEU A 72 7.91 3.55 1.66
C LEU A 72 6.91 4.69 1.72
N LEU A 73 7.19 5.78 1.02
CA LEU A 73 6.29 6.92 0.86
C LEU A 73 6.10 7.20 -0.62
N ALA A 74 4.90 6.95 -1.14
CA ALA A 74 4.58 7.06 -2.56
C ALA A 74 3.30 7.88 -2.77
N PRO A 75 3.38 9.22 -2.65
CA PRO A 75 2.23 10.08 -2.91
C PRO A 75 1.97 10.17 -4.42
N CYS A 76 0.71 10.00 -4.81
CA CYS A 76 0.28 10.03 -6.21
C CYS A 76 -0.85 11.05 -6.42
N THR A 77 -0.73 11.92 -7.42
CA THR A 77 -1.77 12.92 -7.73
C THR A 77 -2.56 12.66 -9.00
N ALA A 78 -2.20 11.61 -9.76
CA ALA A 78 -2.81 11.20 -11.02
C ALA A 78 -2.95 9.66 -11.04
N GLU A 79 -3.24 9.07 -12.21
CA GLU A 79 -3.41 7.63 -12.36
C GLU A 79 -2.16 6.86 -11.91
N CYS A 80 -2.30 5.95 -10.95
CA CYS A 80 -1.15 5.28 -10.37
C CYS A 80 -1.34 3.77 -10.15
N SER A 81 -0.26 3.02 -10.38
CA SER A 81 -0.17 1.62 -9.96
C SER A 81 1.07 1.40 -9.12
N LEU A 82 0.91 0.98 -7.87
CA LEU A 82 2.02 0.69 -6.96
C LEU A 82 2.02 -0.80 -6.58
N LEU A 83 3.16 -1.44 -6.78
CA LEU A 83 3.43 -2.81 -6.35
C LEU A 83 4.59 -2.82 -5.35
N ALA A 84 4.31 -3.18 -4.10
CA ALA A 84 5.31 -3.19 -3.02
C ALA A 84 5.27 -4.52 -2.25
N PRO A 85 5.82 -5.61 -2.81
CA PRO A 85 5.91 -6.88 -2.11
C PRO A 85 6.94 -6.81 -0.98
N CYS A 86 6.55 -7.29 0.21
CA CYS A 86 7.37 -7.19 1.41
C CYS A 86 7.57 -8.58 2.05
N THR A 87 8.82 -8.97 2.30
CA THR A 87 9.11 -10.27 2.95
C THR A 87 9.41 -10.18 4.44
N ALA A 88 9.63 -8.97 4.96
CA ALA A 88 9.93 -8.66 6.36
C ALA A 88 9.08 -7.46 6.81
N GLU A 89 9.53 -6.69 7.80
CA GLU A 89 8.82 -5.53 8.32
C GLU A 89 8.74 -4.38 7.30
N CYS A 90 7.53 -3.92 6.99
CA CYS A 90 7.35 -2.77 6.10
C CYS A 90 6.32 -1.78 6.62
N SER A 91 6.62 -0.49 6.48
CA SER A 91 5.63 0.59 6.58
C SER A 91 5.46 1.24 5.22
N LEU A 92 4.22 1.36 4.74
CA LEU A 92 3.91 2.02 3.48
C LEU A 92 2.85 3.11 3.71
N LEU A 93 3.14 4.30 3.19
CA LEU A 93 2.21 5.42 3.10
C LEU A 93 2.02 5.81 1.63
N ALA A 94 0.82 5.60 1.11
CA ALA A 94 0.50 5.81 -0.31
C ALA A 94 -0.76 6.69 -0.48
N PRO A 95 -0.67 8.00 -0.20
CA PRO A 95 -1.79 8.90 -0.40
C PRO A 95 -2.00 9.15 -1.90
N CYS A 96 -3.25 9.00 -2.35
CA CYS A 96 -3.61 9.04 -3.75
C CYS A 96 -4.81 9.98 -3.94
N THR A 97 -4.72 10.93 -4.87
CA THR A 97 -5.82 11.89 -5.10
C THR A 97 -6.71 11.57 -6.29
N ALA A 98 -6.32 10.66 -7.17
CA ALA A 98 -7.06 10.26 -8.37
C ALA A 98 -7.15 8.73 -8.42
N GLU A 99 -7.31 8.14 -9.61
CA GLU A 99 -7.40 6.69 -9.81
C GLU A 99 -6.12 5.96 -9.38
N CYS A 100 -6.21 5.01 -8.45
CA CYS A 100 -5.03 4.27 -8.00
C CYS A 100 -5.27 2.80 -7.71
N SER A 101 -4.31 1.98 -8.13
CA SER A 101 -4.24 0.55 -7.81
C SER A 101 -3.02 0.26 -6.94
N LEU A 102 -3.24 -0.28 -5.76
CA LEU A 102 -2.19 -0.63 -4.80
C LEU A 102 -2.17 -2.14 -4.54
N LEU A 103 -0.99 -2.76 -4.70
CA LEU A 103 -0.77 -4.19 -4.43
C LEU A 103 0.43 -4.36 -3.48
N THR A 104 0.16 -4.82 -2.26
CA THR A 104 1.14 -4.86 -1.17
C THR A 104 1.15 -6.21 -0.45
N PRO A 105 1.58 -7.30 -1.11
CA PRO A 105 1.65 -8.61 -0.47
C PRO A 105 2.76 -8.64 0.57
N CYS A 106 2.44 -9.07 1.79
CA CYS A 106 3.36 -9.07 2.93
C CYS A 106 3.44 -10.45 3.59
N ASN A 107 4.67 -10.91 3.88
CA ASN A 107 4.87 -12.20 4.56
C ASN A 107 5.04 -12.10 6.07
N ALA A 108 5.59 -10.99 6.58
CA ALA A 108 5.84 -10.76 8.00
C ALA A 108 4.97 -9.61 8.49
N GLU A 109 5.55 -8.61 9.15
CA GLU A 109 4.82 -7.46 9.69
C GLU A 109 4.62 -6.36 8.63
N CYS A 110 3.40 -5.84 8.52
CA CYS A 110 3.11 -4.73 7.63
C CYS A 110 2.23 -3.67 8.30
N SER A 111 2.58 -2.40 8.09
CA SER A 111 1.72 -1.27 8.36
C SER A 111 1.46 -0.50 7.06
N LEU A 112 0.20 -0.48 6.61
CA LEU A 112 -0.22 0.23 5.42
C LEU A 112 -1.20 1.36 5.79
N LEU A 113 -0.89 2.58 5.35
CA LEU A 113 -1.80 3.71 5.37
C LEU A 113 -2.01 4.22 3.94
N ALA A 114 -3.24 4.10 3.44
CA ALA A 114 -3.59 4.42 2.07
C ALA A 114 -4.88 5.26 2.01
N PRO A 115 -4.77 6.59 2.10
CA PRO A 115 -5.89 7.48 1.86
C PRO A 115 -6.06 7.74 0.35
N PHE A 116 -7.28 7.61 -0.12
CA PHE A 116 -7.73 7.80 -1.49
C PHE A 116 -8.84 8.85 -1.53
N ASN A 117 -8.80 9.77 -2.50
CA ASN A 117 -9.92 10.67 -2.71
C ASN A 117 -10.93 10.06 -3.69
N ASP A 118 -10.47 9.70 -4.89
CA ASP A 118 -11.34 9.25 -5.97
C ASP A 118 -11.38 7.70 -6.03
N GLU A 119 -11.33 7.11 -7.22
CA GLU A 119 -11.42 5.66 -7.43
C GLU A 119 -10.15 4.91 -6.98
N CYS A 120 -10.33 3.83 -6.21
CA CYS A 120 -9.20 3.01 -5.79
C CYS A 120 -9.45 1.51 -5.73
N SER A 121 -8.37 0.75 -5.95
CA SER A 121 -8.30 -0.69 -5.72
C SER A 121 -7.09 -1.01 -4.86
N LEU A 122 -7.31 -1.58 -3.67
CA LEU A 122 -6.25 -2.00 -2.77
C LEU A 122 -6.32 -3.51 -2.51
N LEU A 123 -5.22 -4.20 -2.82
CA LEU A 123 -4.99 -5.61 -2.54
C LEU A 123 -3.78 -5.76 -1.62
N ALA A 124 -4.02 -6.15 -0.37
CA ALA A 124 -2.99 -6.23 0.68
C ALA A 124 -3.06 -7.55 1.45
N PRO A 125 -2.69 -8.68 0.82
CA PRO A 125 -2.64 -9.96 1.52
C PRO A 125 -1.49 -9.98 2.54
N CYS A 126 -1.76 -10.44 3.76
CA CYS A 126 -0.74 -10.60 4.79
C CYS A 126 -0.73 -12.02 5.38
N ASN A 127 0.47 -12.58 5.59
CA ASN A 127 0.61 -13.90 6.20
C ASN A 127 0.82 -13.89 7.72
N ALA A 128 1.41 -12.84 8.28
CA ALA A 128 1.66 -12.72 9.71
C ALA A 128 0.88 -11.53 10.27
N GLU A 129 1.55 -10.50 10.79
CA GLU A 129 0.90 -9.36 11.42
C GLU A 129 0.63 -8.23 10.42
N CYS A 130 -0.59 -7.68 10.42
CA CYS A 130 -0.91 -6.53 9.59
C CYS A 130 -1.71 -5.46 10.33
N SER A 131 -1.35 -4.21 10.12
CA SER A 131 -2.21 -3.06 10.39
C SER A 131 -2.48 -2.32 9.09
N LEU A 132 -3.74 -2.32 8.65
CA LEU A 132 -4.15 -1.66 7.42
C LEU A 132 -5.19 -0.59 7.71
N ILE A 133 -4.92 0.62 7.24
CA ILE A 133 -5.83 1.74 7.28
C ILE A 133 -6.05 2.23 5.85
N ALA A 134 -7.25 2.01 5.35
CA ALA A 134 -7.72 2.54 4.08
C ALA A 134 -8.83 3.56 4.34
N GLN A 135 -8.70 4.73 3.73
CA GLN A 135 -9.72 5.78 3.78
C GLN A 135 -10.02 6.18 2.35
N CYS A 136 -11.28 6.11 1.94
CA CYS A 136 -11.68 6.46 0.58
C CYS A 136 -12.89 7.41 0.64
N ASN A 137 -12.91 8.44 -0.20
CA ASN A 137 -14.09 9.30 -0.26
C ASN A 137 -15.10 8.76 -1.27
N ASP A 138 -14.66 8.38 -2.46
CA ASP A 138 -15.59 8.05 -3.56
C ASP A 138 -15.78 6.53 -3.72
N GLU A 139 -15.15 5.91 -4.72
CA GLU A 139 -15.31 4.48 -5.04
C GLU A 139 -14.10 3.65 -4.61
N CYS A 140 -14.31 2.62 -3.79
CA CYS A 140 -13.23 1.82 -3.22
C CYS A 140 -13.48 0.30 -3.33
N SER A 141 -12.46 -0.44 -3.82
CA SER A 141 -12.40 -1.90 -3.72
C SER A 141 -11.24 -2.33 -2.84
N LEU A 142 -11.54 -3.02 -1.74
CA LEU A 142 -10.58 -3.42 -0.72
C LEU A 142 -10.58 -4.94 -0.58
N LEU A 143 -9.42 -5.56 -0.79
CA LEU A 143 -9.18 -6.97 -0.55
C LEU A 143 -7.96 -7.16 0.35
N ALA A 144 -8.20 -7.55 1.60
CA ALA A 144 -7.17 -7.66 2.62
C ALA A 144 -7.27 -9.00 3.37
N PRO A 145 -6.94 -10.13 2.71
CA PRO A 145 -6.92 -11.43 3.37
C PRO A 145 -5.74 -11.50 4.35
N CYS A 146 -5.98 -12.12 5.51
CA CYS A 146 -4.97 -12.23 6.55
C CYS A 146 -4.99 -13.60 7.23
N ASN A 147 -3.80 -14.17 7.42
CA ASN A 147 -3.66 -15.50 8.02
C ASN A 147 -3.44 -15.48 9.53
N ALA A 148 -2.73 -14.51 10.10
CA ALA A 148 -2.47 -14.45 11.54
C ALA A 148 -3.19 -13.25 12.18
N GLU A 149 -2.47 -12.37 12.87
CA GLU A 149 -3.03 -11.23 13.60
C GLU A 149 -3.25 -10.01 12.69
N CYS A 150 -4.47 -9.49 12.66
CA CYS A 150 -4.80 -8.35 11.80
C CYS A 150 -5.69 -7.28 12.42
N SER A 151 -5.31 -6.03 12.20
CA SER A 151 -6.14 -4.86 12.45
C SER A 151 -6.43 -4.14 11.14
N LEU A 152 -7.70 -4.11 10.76
CA LEU A 152 -8.17 -3.47 9.54
C LEU A 152 -9.15 -2.35 9.87
N ILE A 153 -8.83 -1.14 9.39
CA ILE A 153 -9.74 0.00 9.40
C ILE A 153 -9.99 0.41 7.94
N ALA A 154 -11.23 0.27 7.49
CA ALA A 154 -11.66 0.62 6.15
C ALA A 154 -12.80 1.63 6.22
N GLN A 155 -12.49 2.91 5.99
CA GLN A 155 -13.49 3.98 5.99
C GLN A 155 -13.80 4.35 4.56
N CYS A 156 -15.06 4.26 4.13
CA CYS A 156 -15.49 4.78 2.83
C CYS A 156 -16.73 5.69 2.99
N ASN A 157 -16.77 6.80 2.26
CA ASN A 157 -17.93 7.71 2.32
C ASN A 157 -19.02 7.29 1.33
N ASP A 158 -18.67 7.01 0.08
CA ASP A 158 -19.66 6.75 -0.97
C ASP A 158 -19.83 5.25 -1.29
N GLU A 159 -19.08 4.69 -2.24
CA GLU A 159 -19.25 3.29 -2.69
C GLU A 159 -18.08 2.40 -2.29
N CYS A 160 -18.34 1.29 -1.58
CA CYS A 160 -17.30 0.37 -1.12
C CYS A 160 -17.64 -1.10 -1.35
N SER A 161 -16.63 -1.86 -1.77
CA SER A 161 -16.61 -3.31 -1.62
C SER A 161 -15.40 -3.72 -0.79
N LEU A 162 -15.63 -4.25 0.41
CA LEU A 162 -14.59 -4.81 1.27
C LEU A 162 -14.74 -6.33 1.41
N LEU A 163 -13.68 -7.05 1.04
CA LEU A 163 -13.50 -8.47 1.28
C LEU A 163 -12.25 -8.71 2.14
N ALA A 164 -12.45 -9.16 3.38
CA ALA A 164 -11.36 -9.36 4.34
C ALA A 164 -11.54 -10.69 5.09
N PRO A 165 -11.12 -11.82 4.51
CA PRO A 165 -11.08 -13.09 5.22
C PRO A 165 -9.94 -13.11 6.22
N PHE A 166 -10.21 -13.61 7.43
CA PHE A 166 -9.25 -13.77 8.50
C PHE A 166 -9.19 -15.25 8.92
N ASN A 167 -8.01 -15.79 9.22
CA ASN A 167 -7.94 -17.14 9.81
C ASN A 167 -7.89 -17.06 11.34
N ASP A 168 -6.91 -16.34 11.90
CA ASP A 168 -6.67 -16.30 13.34
C ASP A 168 -7.34 -15.07 13.99
N GLU A 169 -6.58 -14.20 14.67
CA GLU A 169 -7.10 -13.05 15.41
C GLU A 169 -7.31 -11.80 14.52
N CYS A 170 -8.50 -11.21 14.59
CA CYS A 170 -8.79 -9.98 13.87
C CYS A 170 -9.53 -8.89 14.64
N SER A 171 -9.28 -7.65 14.24
CA SER A 171 -10.12 -6.50 14.52
C SER A 171 -10.43 -5.77 13.23
N LEU A 172 -11.73 -5.64 12.92
CA LEU A 172 -12.21 -4.92 11.75
C LEU A 172 -13.14 -3.78 12.17
N LEU A 173 -12.77 -2.57 11.76
CA LEU A 173 -13.61 -1.38 11.83
C LEU A 173 -13.90 -0.87 10.41
N ALA A 174 -15.14 -1.02 9.96
CA ALA A 174 -15.55 -0.68 8.60
C ALA A 174 -16.72 0.32 8.57
N PRO A 175 -16.53 1.59 8.97
CA PRO A 175 -17.56 2.61 8.88
C PRO A 175 -17.85 2.96 7.42
N CYS A 176 -19.13 3.15 7.12
CA CYS A 176 -19.59 3.51 5.79
C CYS A 176 -20.78 4.47 5.81
N ASN A 177 -20.77 5.48 4.92
CA ASN A 177 -21.81 6.50 4.87
C ASN A 177 -22.87 6.30 3.77
N ALA A 178 -22.57 5.68 2.63
CA ALA A 178 -23.58 5.47 1.58
C ALA A 178 -23.80 4.00 1.22
N GLU A 179 -23.12 3.43 0.22
CA GLU A 179 -23.38 2.09 -0.31
C GLU A 179 -22.17 1.18 -0.07
N CYS A 180 -22.36 0.13 0.73
CA CYS A 180 -21.27 -0.78 1.07
C CYS A 180 -21.66 -2.25 0.92
N SER A 181 -20.71 -3.02 0.40
CA SER A 181 -20.68 -4.48 0.47
C SER A 181 -19.52 -4.92 1.34
N LEU A 182 -19.81 -5.67 2.40
CA LEU A 182 -18.83 -6.16 3.35
C LEU A 182 -18.95 -7.67 3.52
N LEU A 183 -17.85 -8.37 3.25
CA LEU A 183 -17.69 -9.79 3.49
C LEU A 183 -16.39 -10.05 4.26
N ALA A 184 -16.51 -10.44 5.53
CA ALA A 184 -15.37 -10.77 6.38
C ALA A 184 -15.60 -12.11 7.09
N PRO A 185 -15.34 -13.25 6.43
CA PRO A 185 -15.35 -14.54 7.10
C PRO A 185 -14.15 -14.65 8.03
N PHE A 186 -14.33 -15.31 9.18
CA PHE A 186 -13.26 -15.60 10.12
C PHE A 186 -13.41 -17.00 10.71
N ASN A 187 -12.29 -17.63 11.05
CA ASN A 187 -12.30 -18.96 11.69
C ASN A 187 -12.20 -18.85 13.21
N ASP A 188 -11.32 -18.01 13.74
CA ASP A 188 -11.08 -17.90 15.18
C ASP A 188 -11.72 -16.63 15.80
N GLU A 189 -10.93 -15.77 16.45
CA GLU A 189 -11.42 -14.63 17.21
C GLU A 189 -11.46 -13.35 16.38
N CYS A 190 -12.63 -12.72 16.26
CA CYS A 190 -12.75 -11.43 15.58
C CYS A 190 -13.60 -10.41 16.33
N SER A 191 -13.07 -9.20 16.48
CA SER A 191 -13.80 -8.02 16.92
C SER A 191 -14.26 -7.22 15.69
N LEU A 192 -15.57 -7.18 15.45
CA LEU A 192 -16.17 -6.55 14.28
C LEU A 192 -17.01 -5.32 14.67
N LEU A 193 -16.76 -4.19 14.03
CA LEU A 193 -17.60 -2.99 14.15
C LEU A 193 -17.79 -2.34 12.77
N ALA A 194 -19.01 -2.37 12.25
CA ALA A 194 -19.35 -1.77 10.94
C ALA A 194 -20.53 -0.80 11.09
N PRO A 195 -20.30 0.41 11.61
CA PRO A 195 -21.36 1.41 11.72
C PRO A 195 -21.69 1.92 10.32
N PHE A 196 -22.98 1.93 10.00
CA PHE A 196 -23.46 2.27 8.67
C PHE A 196 -24.46 3.42 8.75
N ASN A 197 -24.25 4.45 7.93
CA ASN A 197 -25.06 5.66 7.87
C ASN A 197 -25.68 5.89 6.47
N GLY A 198 -26.05 4.82 5.75
CA GLY A 198 -26.59 4.89 4.38
C GLY A 198 -27.84 4.03 4.14
N VAL A 199 -28.06 3.60 2.90
CA VAL A 199 -29.16 2.67 2.52
C VAL A 199 -28.66 1.22 2.53
N LEU A 200 -29.23 0.36 3.36
CA LEU A 200 -28.84 -1.06 3.41
C LEU A 200 -29.56 -1.84 2.30
N THR A 201 -28.81 -2.40 1.35
CA THR A 201 -29.36 -3.46 0.48
C THR A 201 -29.29 -4.82 1.20
N PRO A 202 -30.17 -5.78 0.88
CA PRO A 202 -30.20 -7.08 1.57
C PRO A 202 -28.91 -7.91 1.49
N SER A 203 -28.00 -7.56 0.57
CA SER A 203 -26.70 -8.23 0.34
C SER A 203 -25.51 -7.50 0.97
N SER A 204 -25.74 -6.34 1.60
CA SER A 204 -24.69 -5.38 1.94
C SER A 204 -23.71 -5.86 3.00
N ILE A 205 -24.12 -6.76 3.89
CA ILE A 205 -23.25 -7.19 4.99
C ILE A 205 -23.46 -8.69 5.23
N GLN A 206 -22.43 -9.48 4.94
CA GLN A 206 -22.40 -10.91 5.22
C GLN A 206 -21.23 -11.25 6.15
N TRP A 207 -21.57 -11.84 7.30
CA TRP A 207 -20.61 -12.34 8.26
C TRP A 207 -20.79 -13.85 8.40
N SER A 208 -19.68 -14.59 8.40
CA SER A 208 -19.70 -16.03 8.64
C SER A 208 -18.53 -16.39 9.54
N ALA A 209 -18.85 -16.69 10.80
CA ALA A 209 -17.94 -17.38 11.70
C ALA A 209 -17.98 -18.87 11.36
N HIS A 210 -16.85 -19.47 11.00
CA HIS A 210 -16.71 -20.93 10.94
C HIS A 210 -16.10 -21.40 12.25
N SER A 211 -16.96 -21.76 13.22
CA SER A 211 -16.58 -22.45 14.46
C SER A 211 -16.23 -23.92 14.23
#